data_AF-A0A4P6UZL3-F1
#
_entry.id   AF-A0A4P6UZL3-F1
#
_cell.length_a   1.000
_cell.length_b   1.000
_cell.length_c   1.000
_cell.angle_alpha   90.00
_cell.angle_beta   90.00
_cell.angle_gamma   90.00
#
_symmetry.space_group_name_H-M   'P 1'
#
loop_
_entity.id
_entity.type
_entity.pdbx_description
1 polymer ?
#
loop_
_entity_poly.entity_id
_entity_poly.type
_entity_poly.pdbx_seq_one_letter_code
_entity_poly.pdbx_strand_id
1 'polypeptide(L)'
;MNQVPQKIQANAPRIRNDFVSAASEKDVRRRKRPSPITWRVTEEEREKLKCLAEGMPVSAYIRQCVFGKDAVRRKRRSHTPVQDQEALAKILAMLGASRIANNLNQLAYHANTGSLLLDEHTLGQINEAYDHVCAMRELLIQTLGLVEDRKQ
;
A
#
# COMPACT_ATOMS: atom_id res chain seq x y z
N MET A 1 33.46 -9.91 -51.12
CA MET A 1 33.43 -8.49 -50.69
C MET A 1 32.12 -8.28 -49.95
N ASN A 2 32.24 -7.72 -48.75
CA ASN A 2 31.42 -8.10 -47.61
C ASN A 2 30.05 -7.42 -47.55
N GLN A 3 29.16 -8.13 -46.86
CA GLN A 3 27.77 -7.83 -46.57
C GLN A 3 27.63 -6.49 -45.83
N VAL A 4 26.49 -5.84 -46.09
CA VAL A 4 25.92 -4.72 -45.31
C VAL A 4 25.74 -5.15 -43.84
N PRO A 5 25.77 -4.20 -42.88
CA PRO A 5 24.67 -4.25 -41.92
C PRO A 5 24.01 -2.89 -41.65
N GLN A 6 22.68 -2.98 -41.56
CA GLN A 6 21.73 -1.94 -41.22
C GLN A 6 21.70 -1.67 -39.70
N LYS A 7 21.34 -0.43 -39.35
CA LYS A 7 20.55 0.05 -38.20
C LYS A 7 20.79 -0.57 -36.81
N ILE A 8 21.19 0.28 -35.87
CA ILE A 8 20.87 0.10 -34.44
C ILE A 8 20.04 1.30 -33.99
N GLN A 9 18.72 1.11 -33.96
CA GLN A 9 17.76 2.04 -33.38
C GLN A 9 17.77 1.81 -31.86
N ALA A 10 18.33 2.74 -31.10
CA ALA A 10 18.31 2.70 -29.64
C ALA A 10 16.89 2.97 -29.12
N ASN A 11 16.15 1.90 -28.85
CA ASN A 11 14.83 1.95 -28.23
C ASN A 11 15.01 2.02 -26.70
N ALA A 12 15.12 3.22 -26.14
CA ALA A 12 15.07 3.41 -24.69
C ALA A 12 13.65 3.12 -24.18
N PRO A 13 13.47 2.34 -23.09
CA PRO A 13 12.13 2.02 -22.60
C PRO A 13 11.44 3.29 -22.12
N ARG A 14 10.29 3.61 -22.74
CA ARG A 14 9.43 4.73 -22.37
C ARG A 14 8.64 4.39 -21.11
N ILE A 15 9.33 4.38 -19.97
CA ILE A 15 8.77 4.14 -18.63
C ILE A 15 7.51 5.00 -18.36
N ARG A 16 7.40 6.18 -18.97
CA ARG A 16 6.29 7.12 -18.77
C ARG A 16 4.93 6.64 -19.31
N ASN A 17 4.92 5.81 -20.37
CA ASN A 17 3.66 5.35 -20.98
C ASN A 17 3.06 4.15 -20.26
N ASP A 18 3.90 3.34 -19.62
CA ASP A 18 3.47 2.14 -18.89
C ASP A 18 2.63 2.52 -17.65
N PHE A 19 2.96 3.66 -17.01
CA PHE A 19 2.19 4.18 -15.87
C PHE A 19 0.78 4.66 -16.26
N VAL A 20 0.60 5.22 -17.46
CA VAL A 20 -0.71 5.71 -17.92
C VAL A 20 -1.62 4.52 -18.28
N SER A 21 -1.06 3.49 -18.92
CA SER A 21 -1.79 2.26 -19.27
C SER A 21 -2.24 1.48 -18.03
N ALA A 22 -1.38 1.37 -17.01
CA ALA A 22 -1.72 0.71 -15.75
C ALA A 22 -2.82 1.44 -14.95
N ALA A 23 -2.96 2.76 -15.12
CA ALA A 23 -4.00 3.56 -14.47
C ALA A 23 -5.36 3.45 -15.18
N SER A 24 -5.41 3.21 -16.49
CA SER A 24 -6.67 3.17 -17.26
C SER A 24 -7.38 1.80 -17.26
N GLU A 25 -6.70 0.71 -16.88
CA GLU A 25 -7.23 -0.65 -17.04
C GLU A 25 -8.17 -1.13 -15.92
N LYS A 26 -8.43 -0.33 -14.88
CA LYS A 26 -9.30 -0.76 -13.77
C LYS A 26 -10.72 -0.19 -13.86
N ASP A 27 -11.46 -0.55 -14.91
CA ASP A 27 -12.93 -0.61 -14.79
C ASP A 27 -13.33 -1.92 -14.11
N VAL A 28 -13.09 -1.98 -12.79
CA VAL A 28 -13.66 -3.05 -11.96
C VAL A 28 -15.15 -2.77 -11.85
N ARG A 29 -15.93 -3.31 -12.79
CA ARG A 29 -17.40 -3.35 -12.73
C ARG A 29 -17.81 -3.72 -11.31
N ARG A 30 -18.23 -2.73 -10.53
CA ARG A 30 -18.61 -2.93 -9.12
C ARG A 30 -19.77 -3.91 -9.12
N ARG A 31 -19.54 -5.14 -8.63
CA ARG A 31 -20.60 -6.15 -8.45
C ARG A 31 -21.76 -5.48 -7.71
N LYS A 32 -22.92 -5.38 -8.38
CA LYS A 32 -24.14 -4.79 -7.80
C LYS A 32 -24.44 -5.55 -6.52
N ARG A 33 -24.33 -4.87 -5.38
CA ARG A 33 -24.69 -5.47 -4.09
C ARG A 33 -26.20 -5.67 -4.08
N PRO A 34 -26.71 -6.79 -3.54
CA PRO A 34 -28.14 -6.93 -3.34
C PRO A 34 -28.63 -5.78 -2.45
N SER A 35 -29.82 -5.26 -2.75
CA SER A 35 -30.44 -4.21 -1.97
C SER A 35 -30.59 -4.64 -0.50
N PRO A 36 -30.48 -3.70 0.46
CA PRO A 36 -30.77 -3.98 1.85
C PRO A 36 -32.18 -4.54 2.03
N ILE A 37 -32.35 -5.44 2.99
CA ILE A 37 -33.67 -5.90 3.42
C ILE A 37 -34.27 -4.81 4.31
N THR A 38 -35.40 -4.25 3.90
CA THR A 38 -36.17 -3.28 4.69
C THR A 38 -37.31 -4.01 5.38
N TRP A 39 -37.40 -3.88 6.70
CA TRP A 39 -38.45 -4.47 7.51
C TRP A 39 -39.09 -3.37 8.37
N ARG A 40 -40.43 -3.26 8.33
CA ARG A 40 -41.18 -2.33 9.18
C ARG A 40 -41.41 -2.97 10.53
N VAL A 41 -41.12 -2.20 11.57
CA VAL A 41 -41.19 -2.61 12.96
C VAL A 41 -41.80 -1.44 13.73
N THR A 42 -42.71 -1.73 14.65
CA THR A 42 -43.28 -0.72 15.55
C THR A 42 -42.23 -0.29 16.59
N GLU A 43 -42.40 0.85 17.27
CA GLU A 43 -41.40 1.30 18.25
C GLU A 43 -41.29 0.32 19.43
N GLU A 44 -42.42 -0.26 19.87
CA GLU A 44 -42.44 -1.28 20.94
C GLU A 44 -41.63 -2.53 20.57
N GLU A 45 -41.79 -3.03 19.35
CA GLU A 45 -41.03 -4.18 18.84
C GLU A 45 -39.54 -3.83 18.71
N ARG A 46 -39.22 -2.59 18.35
CA ARG A 46 -37.83 -2.12 18.24
C ARG A 46 -37.15 -2.04 19.60
N GLU A 47 -37.86 -1.60 20.65
CA GLU A 47 -37.35 -1.61 22.02
C GLU A 47 -37.15 -3.04 22.54
N LYS A 48 -38.11 -3.94 22.31
CA LYS A 48 -37.95 -5.37 22.64
C LYS A 48 -36.71 -5.96 21.98
N LEU A 49 -36.47 -5.66 20.70
CA LEU A 49 -35.27 -6.09 19.98
C LEU A 49 -33.98 -5.51 20.56
N LYS A 50 -33.99 -4.27 21.06
CA LYS A 50 -32.81 -3.67 21.73
C LYS A 50 -32.52 -4.36 23.06
N CYS A 51 -33.55 -4.63 23.86
CA CYS A 51 -33.41 -5.34 25.13
C CYS A 51 -32.87 -6.76 24.93
N LEU A 52 -33.45 -7.51 23.97
CA LEU A 52 -33.02 -8.86 23.65
C LEU A 52 -31.61 -8.94 23.03
N ALA A 53 -31.14 -7.86 22.41
CA ALA A 53 -29.82 -7.83 21.80
C ALA A 53 -28.67 -7.72 22.82
N GLU A 54 -28.95 -7.41 24.11
CA GLU A 54 -27.98 -7.45 25.21
C GLU A 54 -26.61 -6.80 24.89
N GLY A 55 -26.63 -5.63 24.23
CA GLY A 55 -25.41 -4.88 23.85
C GLY A 55 -24.85 -5.22 22.46
N MET A 56 -25.41 -6.20 21.75
CA MET A 56 -25.17 -6.43 20.33
C MET A 56 -25.97 -5.42 19.47
N PRO A 57 -25.49 -4.99 18.30
CA PRO A 57 -26.34 -4.26 17.36
C PRO A 57 -27.54 -5.11 16.93
N VAL A 58 -28.74 -4.50 16.92
CA VAL A 58 -30.03 -5.15 16.58
C VAL A 58 -29.95 -5.93 15.26
N SER A 59 -29.25 -5.42 14.25
CA SER A 59 -29.09 -6.11 12.96
C SER A 59 -28.25 -7.39 13.05
N ALA A 60 -27.27 -7.47 13.95
CA ALA A 60 -26.52 -8.68 14.19
C ALA A 60 -27.33 -9.68 15.03
N TYR A 61 -28.13 -9.20 15.99
CA TYR A 61 -29.06 -10.02 16.75
C TYR A 61 -30.11 -10.68 15.83
N ILE A 62 -30.77 -9.90 14.97
CA ILE A 62 -31.73 -10.43 13.97
C ILE A 62 -31.06 -11.49 13.09
N ARG A 63 -29.80 -11.25 12.66
CA ARG A 63 -29.06 -12.19 11.82
C ARG A 63 -28.76 -13.49 12.57
N GLN A 64 -28.41 -13.42 13.85
CA GLN A 64 -28.17 -14.59 14.69
C GLN A 64 -29.45 -15.41 14.89
N CYS A 65 -30.61 -14.75 15.06
CA CYS A 65 -31.90 -15.44 15.12
C CYS A 65 -32.27 -16.14 13.80
N VAL A 66 -32.03 -15.49 12.65
CA VAL A 66 -32.44 -16.03 11.33
C VAL A 66 -31.47 -17.09 10.79
N PHE A 67 -30.16 -16.91 10.98
CA PHE A 67 -29.12 -17.75 10.38
C PHE A 67 -28.37 -18.62 11.41
N GLY A 68 -28.75 -18.58 12.69
CA GLY A 68 -28.14 -19.35 13.77
C GLY A 68 -26.79 -18.80 14.28
N LYS A 69 -26.16 -19.54 15.20
CA LYS A 69 -24.85 -19.20 15.80
C LYS A 69 -23.69 -19.22 14.79
N ASP A 70 -23.86 -19.87 13.64
CA ASP A 70 -22.86 -19.95 12.56
C ASP A 70 -22.89 -18.76 11.59
N ALA A 71 -23.69 -17.73 11.87
CA ALA A 71 -23.71 -16.50 11.09
C ALA A 71 -22.36 -15.77 11.23
N VAL A 72 -21.40 -16.11 10.35
CA VAL A 72 -20.07 -15.50 10.28
C VAL A 72 -20.20 -13.98 10.40
N ARG A 73 -19.72 -13.44 11.52
CA ARG A 73 -19.67 -12.00 11.77
C ARG A 73 -18.96 -11.37 10.58
N ARG A 74 -19.66 -10.48 9.86
CA ARG A 74 -19.08 -9.79 8.70
C ARG A 74 -17.79 -9.13 9.20
N LYS A 75 -16.64 -9.56 8.70
CA LYS A 75 -15.36 -8.91 8.98
C LYS A 75 -15.53 -7.45 8.56
N ARG A 76 -15.63 -6.54 9.53
CA ARG A 76 -15.41 -5.12 9.24
C ARG A 76 -14.00 -5.07 8.66
N ARG A 77 -13.84 -4.49 7.47
CA ARG A 77 -12.49 -4.08 7.06
C ARG A 77 -11.98 -3.21 8.19
N SER A 78 -10.83 -3.57 8.74
CA SER A 78 -10.13 -2.72 9.69
C SER A 78 -10.13 -1.32 9.11
N HIS A 79 -10.72 -0.38 9.83
CA HIS A 79 -10.66 1.02 9.45
C HIS A 79 -9.32 1.53 9.96
N THR A 80 -8.23 1.19 9.28
CA THR A 80 -7.04 2.03 9.36
C THR A 80 -7.48 3.41 8.88
N PRO A 81 -7.33 4.47 9.70
CA PRO A 81 -7.75 5.81 9.30
C PRO A 81 -7.04 6.18 8.00
N VAL A 82 -7.82 6.48 6.97
CA VAL A 82 -7.34 6.78 5.61
C VAL A 82 -6.36 7.97 5.62
N GLN A 83 -6.51 8.89 6.57
CA GLN A 83 -5.60 10.03 6.76
C GLN A 83 -4.16 9.60 7.07
N ASP A 84 -3.96 8.58 7.91
CA ASP A 84 -2.62 8.10 8.26
C ASP A 84 -1.96 7.44 7.03
N GLN A 85 -2.74 6.75 6.21
CA GLN A 85 -2.25 6.17 4.96
C GLN A 85 -1.87 7.24 3.92
N GLU A 86 -2.64 8.32 3.80
CA GLU A 86 -2.30 9.44 2.92
C GLU A 86 -1.03 10.17 3.36
N ALA A 87 -0.88 10.40 4.67
CA ALA A 87 0.32 11.04 5.21
C ALA A 87 1.57 10.18 4.96
N LEU A 88 1.50 8.87 5.23
CA LEU A 88 2.60 7.93 4.99
C LEU A 88 2.94 7.82 3.49
N ALA A 89 1.93 7.81 2.61
CA ALA A 89 2.14 7.79 1.16
C ALA A 89 2.83 9.07 0.65
N LYS A 90 2.46 10.24 1.20
CA LYS A 90 3.14 11.51 0.88
C LYS A 90 4.59 11.51 1.32
N ILE A 91 4.89 11.01 2.52
CA ILE A 91 6.27 10.88 3.02
C ILE A 91 7.07 9.96 2.10
N LEU A 92 6.53 8.80 1.72
CA LEU A 92 7.19 7.86 0.80
C LEU A 92 7.45 8.49 -0.58
N ALA A 93 6.50 9.26 -1.12
CA ALA A 93 6.67 9.98 -2.38
C ALA A 93 7.76 11.04 -2.30
N MET A 94 7.80 11.83 -1.21
CA MET A 94 8.84 12.83 -0.97
C MET A 94 10.22 12.18 -0.83
N LEU A 95 10.31 11.06 -0.10
CA LEU A 95 11.54 10.30 0.07
C LEU A 95 12.07 9.79 -1.27
N GLY A 96 11.20 9.23 -2.12
CA GLY A 96 11.56 8.80 -3.47
C GLY A 96 11.99 9.95 -4.38
N ALA A 97 11.34 11.12 -4.28
CA ALA A 97 11.68 12.30 -5.06
C ALA A 97 13.01 12.94 -4.64
N SER A 98 13.37 12.86 -3.36
CA SER A 98 14.58 13.48 -2.79
C SER A 98 15.89 12.90 -3.32
N ARG A 99 15.87 11.67 -3.85
CA ARG A 99 17.06 10.91 -4.30
C ARG A 99 18.17 10.76 -3.25
N ILE A 100 17.88 10.97 -1.96
CA ILE A 100 18.88 10.95 -0.87
C ILE A 100 19.69 9.65 -0.84
N ALA A 101 19.02 8.49 -0.91
CA ALA A 101 19.72 7.20 -0.93
C ALA A 101 20.67 7.07 -2.13
N ASN A 102 20.28 7.53 -3.33
CA ASN A 102 21.14 7.46 -4.50
C ASN A 102 22.37 8.38 -4.36
N ASN A 103 22.18 9.57 -3.79
CA ASN A 103 23.28 10.50 -3.53
C ASN A 103 24.26 9.95 -2.49
N LEU A 104 23.75 9.35 -1.41
CA LEU A 104 24.58 8.71 -0.38
C LEU A 104 25.39 7.55 -0.97
N ASN A 105 24.76 6.72 -1.81
CA ASN A 105 25.46 5.62 -2.49
C ASN A 105 26.55 6.14 -3.44
N GLN A 106 26.32 7.25 -4.15
CA GLN A 106 27.35 7.86 -4.99
C GLN A 106 28.52 8.39 -4.15
N LEU A 107 28.24 9.06 -3.02
CA LEU A 107 29.28 9.54 -2.11
C LEU A 107 30.10 8.38 -1.54
N ALA A 108 29.43 7.31 -1.07
CA ALA A 108 30.09 6.10 -0.61
C ALA A 108 30.96 5.46 -1.70
N TYR A 109 30.44 5.36 -2.93
CA TYR A 109 31.18 4.81 -4.07
C TYR A 109 32.43 5.65 -4.41
N HIS A 110 32.29 6.98 -4.49
CA HIS A 110 33.42 7.87 -4.78
C HIS A 110 34.47 7.87 -3.67
N ALA A 111 34.05 7.70 -2.41
CA ALA A 111 34.96 7.52 -1.30
C ALA A 111 35.68 6.16 -1.34
N ASN A 112 34.95 5.06 -1.59
CA ASN A 112 35.52 3.72 -1.72
C ASN A 112 36.52 3.60 -2.88
N THR A 113 36.29 4.32 -3.98
CA THR A 113 37.17 4.35 -5.15
C THR A 113 38.35 5.30 -5.01
N GLY A 114 38.46 6.01 -3.88
CA GLY A 114 39.52 7.00 -3.63
C GLY A 114 39.38 8.30 -4.42
N SER A 115 38.26 8.50 -5.12
CA SER A 115 37.94 9.75 -5.82
C SER A 115 37.55 10.88 -4.86
N LEU A 116 37.16 10.53 -3.63
CA LEU A 116 36.88 11.44 -2.54
C LEU A 116 37.78 11.04 -1.36
N LEU A 117 38.67 11.94 -0.94
CA LEU A 117 39.53 11.71 0.22
C LEU A 117 38.69 11.88 1.50
N LEU A 118 38.26 10.76 2.06
CA LEU A 118 37.57 10.66 3.35
C LEU A 118 38.30 9.68 4.26
N ASP A 119 38.18 9.88 5.56
CA ASP A 119 38.59 8.89 6.55
C ASP A 119 37.56 7.75 6.62
N GLU A 120 38.01 6.56 7.07
CA GLU A 120 37.14 5.37 7.18
C GLU A 120 35.93 5.61 8.09
N HIS A 121 36.07 6.47 9.10
CA HIS A 121 34.98 6.81 10.00
C HIS A 121 33.86 7.58 9.27
N THR A 122 34.17 8.63 8.50
CA THR A 122 33.16 9.38 7.74
C THR A 122 32.54 8.52 6.63
N LEU A 123 33.32 7.64 6.00
CA LEU A 123 32.79 6.66 5.05
C LEU A 123 31.78 5.71 5.70
N GLY A 124 32.08 5.22 6.90
CA GLY A 124 31.16 4.41 7.70
C GLY A 124 29.84 5.14 7.99
N GLN A 125 29.90 6.41 8.36
CA GLN A 125 28.71 7.24 8.60
C GLN A 125 27.83 7.42 7.35
N ILE A 126 28.44 7.54 6.16
CA ILE A 126 27.69 7.65 4.90
C ILE A 126 26.96 6.34 4.58
N ASN A 127 27.63 5.19 4.76
CA ASN A 127 27.02 3.88 4.56
C ASN A 127 25.88 3.65 5.56
N GLU A 128 26.09 3.99 6.84
CA GLU A 128 25.06 3.87 7.86
C GLU A 128 23.83 4.74 7.53
N ALA A 129 24.06 5.99 7.09
CA ALA A 129 22.98 6.86 6.66
C ALA A 129 22.20 6.29 5.46
N TYR A 130 22.90 5.65 4.51
CA TYR A 130 22.26 4.99 3.38
C TYR A 130 21.36 3.83 3.82
N ASP A 131 21.85 2.99 4.74
CA ASP A 131 21.11 1.85 5.28
C ASP A 131 19.86 2.30 6.03
N HIS A 132 19.97 3.35 6.86
CA HIS A 132 18.83 3.94 7.57
C HIS A 132 17.74 4.44 6.61
N VAL A 133 18.12 5.13 5.51
CA VAL A 133 17.17 5.61 4.51
C VAL A 133 16.48 4.44 3.78
N CYS A 134 17.22 3.36 3.51
CA CYS A 134 16.65 2.14 2.91
C CYS A 134 15.65 1.48 3.87
N ALA A 135 16.01 1.33 5.14
CA ALA A 135 15.13 0.77 6.17
C ALA A 135 13.85 1.60 6.35
N MET A 136 13.95 2.94 6.37
CA MET A 136 12.79 3.83 6.41
C MET A 136 11.86 3.61 5.21
N ARG A 137 12.42 3.48 4.00
CA ARG A 137 11.64 3.21 2.79
C ARG A 137 10.91 1.86 2.87
N GLU A 138 11.59 0.81 3.33
CA GLU A 138 11.00 -0.52 3.47
C GLU A 138 9.85 -0.54 4.48
N LEU A 139 10.05 0.08 5.64
CA LEU A 139 9.02 0.17 6.68
C LEU A 139 7.79 0.95 6.18
N LEU A 140 7.99 2.03 5.43
CA LEU A 140 6.89 2.80 4.82
C LEU A 140 6.12 1.97 3.78
N ILE A 141 6.82 1.16 2.99
CA ILE A 141 6.19 0.28 1.98
C ILE A 141 5.38 -0.83 2.66
N GLN A 142 5.93 -1.44 3.72
CA GLN A 142 5.26 -2.49 4.50
C GLN A 142 4.02 -1.96 5.22
N THR A 143 4.12 -0.80 5.88
CA THR A 143 3.00 -0.17 6.63
C THR A 143 1.85 0.26 5.71
N LEU A 144 2.16 0.67 4.48
CA LEU A 144 1.15 0.97 3.45
C LEU A 144 0.55 -0.28 2.79
N GLY A 145 1.11 -1.47 3.04
CA GLY A 145 0.65 -2.72 2.44
C GLY A 145 0.81 -2.77 0.92
N LEU A 146 1.79 -2.04 0.36
CA LEU A 146 2.03 -1.93 -1.08
C LEU A 146 2.78 -3.14 -1.66
N VAL A 147 3.49 -3.88 -0.82
CA VAL A 147 4.08 -5.17 -1.17
C VAL A 147 3.21 -6.22 -0.50
N GLU A 148 2.47 -6.99 -1.30
CA GLU A 148 1.88 -8.23 -0.82
C GLU A 148 3.03 -9.08 -0.29
N ASP A 149 2.97 -9.40 1.01
CA ASP A 149 3.78 -10.41 1.64
C ASP A 149 3.61 -11.68 0.77
N ARG A 150 4.56 -11.96 -0.13
CA ARG A 150 4.64 -13.25 -0.84
C ARG A 150 5.06 -14.29 0.20
N LYS A 151 4.21 -14.51 1.19
CA LYS A 151 4.27 -15.69 2.03
C LYS A 151 3.68 -16.82 1.20
N GLN A 152 4.60 -17.60 0.62
CA GLN A 152 4.37 -19.01 0.31
C GLN A 152 4.06 -19.76 1.60
#